data_AF-A0A2E9C2R4-F1
#
_entry.id   AF-A0A2E9C2R4-F1
#
_cell.length_a   1.000
_cell.length_b   1.000
_cell.length_c   1.000
_cell.angle_alpha   90.00
_cell.angle_beta   90.00
_cell.angle_gamma   90.00
#
_symmetry.space_group_name_H-M   'P 1'
#
loop_
_entity.id
_entity.type
_entity.pdbx_description
1 polymer ?
#
loop_
_entity_poly.entity_id
_entity_poly.type
_entity_poly.pdbx_seq_one_letter_code
_entity_poly.pdbx_strand_id
1 'polypeptide(L)'
;MVHLSSSRDGLQWRETVLTPAPLALDKAMAVFGDALTAQLARGLALEGAPLVAPAPATPATASPSAADTLLLNRIAPDAWRLLPPLRRGRTVWRLGERRLAQAVPRLVELIETGDAMLDYCIAWAIGRCGDAGAFEAMVELSRRATDPKVTRIARWAALALWPAERRAAEAERIVDDWPGSLRRAWTEAQVMPVADGAALLRERLADPAHWQSLAHTDWTQQLFELALLEGLDEDQPAGLAHLALHDVAQQLSPAAGSFRAWRRLYKGAEFAGDYRLLGLLNQRIETQRAGFRGTSQWAMLNGRYVDIAKEIVRPDSRLALSQRTHDYLRRRTWRTLRRLALRGAADERDWLRLAMGVLLAADDADAAVAARHEDAGWNRETRVWHSGPYSRWLVVM
;
A
#
# COMPACT_ATOMS: atom_id res chain seq x y z
N MET A 1 53.79 20.28 -4.22
CA MET A 1 53.09 20.78 -5.42
C MET A 1 51.63 20.36 -5.30
N VAL A 2 50.70 21.13 -5.85
CA VAL A 2 49.27 20.79 -5.85
C VAL A 2 48.89 20.18 -7.19
N HIS A 3 48.34 18.97 -7.16
CA HIS A 3 47.88 18.22 -8.31
C HIS A 3 46.38 17.94 -8.14
N LEU A 4 45.62 18.06 -9.21
CA LEU A 4 44.18 17.77 -9.21
C LEU A 4 43.85 16.81 -10.35
N SER A 5 43.29 15.65 -9.99
CA SER A 5 42.81 14.66 -10.95
C SER A 5 41.30 14.78 -11.11
N SER A 6 40.84 14.81 -12.37
CA SER A 6 39.41 14.84 -12.68
C SER A 6 39.08 13.90 -13.83
N SER A 7 37.87 13.32 -13.80
CA SER A 7 37.33 12.46 -14.85
C SER A 7 35.89 12.84 -15.15
N ARG A 8 35.46 12.66 -16.41
CA ARG A 8 34.04 12.84 -16.81
C ARG A 8 33.27 11.52 -16.87
N ASP A 9 33.96 10.40 -17.08
CA ASP A 9 33.38 9.07 -17.26
C ASP A 9 33.69 8.12 -16.09
N GLY A 10 34.52 8.55 -15.13
CA GLY A 10 34.98 7.75 -14.00
C GLY A 10 36.05 6.71 -14.36
N LEU A 11 36.42 6.61 -15.64
CA LEU A 11 37.33 5.58 -16.15
C LEU A 11 38.66 6.18 -16.59
N GLN A 12 38.65 7.38 -17.17
CA GLN A 12 39.85 8.09 -17.61
C GLN A 12 40.08 9.35 -16.79
N TRP A 13 41.21 9.40 -16.10
CA TRP A 13 41.58 10.50 -15.21
C TRP A 13 42.61 11.41 -15.86
N ARG A 14 42.33 12.71 -15.83
CA ARG A 14 43.27 13.75 -16.26
C ARG A 14 43.82 14.46 -15.04
N GLU A 15 45.13 14.39 -14.86
CA GLU A 15 45.85 15.09 -13.81
C GLU A 15 46.30 16.47 -14.31
N THR A 16 46.02 17.51 -13.50
CA THR A 16 46.44 18.89 -13.76
C THR A 16 47.33 19.38 -12.63
N VAL A 17 48.53 19.85 -12.97
CA VAL A 17 49.45 20.47 -12.00
C VAL A 17 49.07 21.93 -11.84
N LEU A 18 48.64 22.33 -10.65
CA LEU A 18 48.14 23.68 -10.36
C LEU A 18 49.25 24.65 -9.92
N THR A 19 50.38 24.11 -9.46
CA THR A 19 51.51 24.92 -8.98
C THR A 19 52.83 24.41 -9.56
N PRO A 20 53.66 25.24 -10.20
CA PRO A 20 54.92 24.81 -10.82
C PRO A 20 56.03 24.47 -9.81
N ALA A 21 55.86 24.80 -8.52
CA ALA A 21 56.81 24.52 -7.46
C ALA A 21 56.12 24.11 -6.14
N PRO A 22 56.81 23.41 -5.22
CA PRO A 22 56.24 23.06 -3.92
C PRO A 22 55.90 24.30 -3.08
N LEU A 23 54.72 24.29 -2.46
CA LEU A 23 54.25 25.32 -1.54
C LEU A 23 54.20 24.76 -0.11
N ALA A 24 54.24 25.64 0.88
CA ALA A 24 53.90 25.31 2.27
C ALA A 24 52.46 24.80 2.37
N LEU A 25 52.20 23.88 3.29
CA LEU A 25 50.96 23.11 3.37
C LEU A 25 49.71 23.99 3.40
N ASP A 26 49.69 25.04 4.22
CA ASP A 26 48.52 25.93 4.37
C ASP A 26 48.16 26.62 3.04
N LYS A 27 49.18 27.07 2.30
CA LYS A 27 49.00 27.68 0.98
C LYS A 27 48.61 26.65 -0.07
N ALA A 28 49.15 25.44 0.01
CA ALA A 28 48.80 24.33 -0.88
C ALA A 28 47.33 23.91 -0.68
N MET A 29 46.85 23.85 0.56
CA MET A 29 45.46 23.53 0.92
C MET A 29 44.50 24.61 0.42
N ALA A 30 44.85 25.89 0.53
CA ALA A 30 44.04 26.99 -0.01
C ALA A 30 43.88 26.87 -1.54
N VAL A 31 44.99 26.70 -2.27
CA VAL A 31 44.98 26.52 -3.73
C VAL A 31 44.19 25.28 -4.16
N PHE A 32 44.32 24.19 -3.41
CA PHE A 32 43.52 22.98 -3.65
C PHE A 32 42.01 23.23 -3.42
N GLY A 33 41.65 23.93 -2.34
CA GLY A 33 40.27 24.27 -2.01
C GLY A 33 39.59 25.12 -3.09
N ASP A 34 40.29 26.13 -3.61
CA ASP A 34 39.79 26.99 -4.69
C ASP A 34 39.57 26.19 -5.98
N ALA A 35 40.54 25.34 -6.34
CA ALA A 35 40.45 24.51 -7.54
C ALA A 35 39.35 23.45 -7.43
N LEU A 36 39.17 22.85 -6.25
CA LEU A 36 38.09 21.90 -5.99
C LEU A 36 36.73 22.58 -6.12
N THR A 37 36.57 23.77 -5.53
CA THR A 37 35.33 24.56 -5.63
C THR A 37 34.98 24.89 -7.08
N ALA A 38 35.98 25.23 -7.91
CA ALA A 38 35.76 25.49 -9.33
C ALA A 38 35.32 24.24 -10.11
N GLN A 39 35.80 23.03 -9.76
CA GLN A 39 35.35 21.79 -10.39
C GLN A 39 33.95 21.39 -9.94
N LEU A 40 33.63 21.55 -8.65
CA LEU A 40 32.28 21.33 -8.12
C LEU A 40 31.26 22.26 -8.80
N ALA A 41 31.61 23.53 -9.01
CA ALA A 41 30.77 24.50 -9.73
C ALA A 41 30.54 24.11 -11.21
N ARG A 42 31.42 23.30 -11.81
CA ARG A 42 31.27 22.74 -13.16
C ARG A 42 30.43 21.45 -13.18
N GLY A 43 29.89 21.03 -12.05
CA GLY A 43 29.02 19.86 -11.92
C GLY A 43 29.75 18.53 -11.76
N LEU A 44 31.06 18.54 -11.50
CA LEU A 44 31.80 17.34 -11.12
C LEU A 44 31.51 17.01 -9.64
N ALA A 45 31.40 15.73 -9.32
CA ALA A 45 31.27 15.26 -7.95
C ALA A 45 32.60 14.66 -7.47
N LEU A 46 32.83 14.68 -6.16
CA LEU A 46 33.94 13.96 -5.55
C LEU A 46 33.70 12.44 -5.68
N GLU A 47 34.71 11.70 -6.11
CA GLU A 47 34.64 10.23 -6.19
C GLU A 47 34.39 9.64 -4.80
N GLY A 48 33.36 8.80 -4.66
CA GLY A 48 32.93 8.25 -3.38
C GLY A 48 32.11 9.20 -2.51
N ALA A 49 31.88 10.46 -2.91
CA ALA A 49 30.87 11.28 -2.27
C ALA A 49 29.49 10.70 -2.61
N PRO A 50 28.59 10.54 -1.63
CA PRO A 50 27.21 10.20 -1.94
C PRO A 50 26.70 11.22 -2.94
N LEU A 51 26.02 10.77 -3.99
CA LEU A 51 25.23 11.64 -4.86
C LEU A 51 24.32 12.43 -3.93
N VAL A 52 24.71 13.67 -3.62
CA VAL A 52 23.82 14.61 -2.97
C VAL A 52 22.77 14.88 -4.02
N ALA A 53 21.68 14.12 -3.94
CA ALA A 53 20.45 14.44 -4.61
C ALA A 53 20.23 15.94 -4.38
N PRO A 54 19.87 16.72 -5.43
CA PRO A 54 19.54 18.11 -5.23
C PRO A 54 18.61 18.19 -4.01
N ALA A 55 18.94 19.09 -3.08
CA ALA A 55 18.18 19.30 -1.85
C ALA A 55 16.70 19.19 -2.19
N PRO A 56 15.90 18.39 -1.45
CA PRO A 56 14.52 18.15 -1.79
C PRO A 56 13.89 19.52 -1.99
N ALA A 57 13.51 19.82 -3.24
CA ALA A 57 12.75 21.01 -3.50
C ALA A 57 11.57 20.92 -2.53
N THR A 58 11.47 21.90 -1.62
CA THR A 58 10.27 22.10 -0.80
C THR A 58 9.11 21.83 -1.74
N PRO A 59 8.22 20.85 -1.47
CA PRO A 59 7.24 20.45 -2.45
C PRO A 59 6.44 21.69 -2.81
N ALA A 60 6.75 22.28 -3.96
CA ALA A 60 5.95 23.34 -4.51
C ALA A 60 4.58 22.70 -4.61
N THR A 61 3.60 23.26 -3.92
CA THR A 61 2.22 22.78 -3.91
C THR A 61 1.80 22.78 -5.37
N ALA A 62 1.96 21.62 -6.03
CA ALA A 62 1.74 21.52 -7.45
C ALA A 62 0.28 21.90 -7.65
N SER A 63 0.04 22.94 -8.45
CA SER A 63 -1.33 23.39 -8.70
C SER A 63 -2.13 22.17 -9.18
N PRO A 64 -3.35 21.95 -8.65
CA PRO A 64 -4.13 20.78 -8.99
C PRO A 64 -4.28 20.68 -10.50
N SER A 65 -4.08 19.49 -11.05
CA SER A 65 -4.27 19.27 -12.49
C SER A 65 -5.73 19.57 -12.85
N ALA A 66 -6.01 19.84 -14.13
CA ALA A 66 -7.40 20.05 -14.58
C ALA A 66 -8.34 18.91 -14.16
N ALA A 67 -7.84 17.67 -14.11
CA ALA A 67 -8.60 16.51 -13.63
C ALA A 67 -8.89 16.56 -12.12
N ASP A 68 -7.96 17.07 -11.32
CA ASP A 68 -8.15 17.30 -9.87
C ASP A 68 -9.21 18.35 -9.64
N THR A 69 -9.10 19.50 -10.30
CA THR A 69 -10.07 20.60 -10.20
C THR A 69 -11.47 20.12 -10.56
N LEU A 70 -11.62 19.30 -11.60
CA LEU A 70 -12.91 18.70 -11.96
C LEU A 70 -13.49 17.79 -10.86
N LEU A 71 -12.66 17.02 -10.17
CA LEU A 71 -13.13 16.16 -9.07
C LEU A 71 -13.55 16.99 -7.85
N LEU A 72 -12.80 18.04 -7.54
CA LEU A 72 -13.08 18.96 -6.44
C LEU A 72 -14.37 19.74 -6.68
N ASN A 73 -14.58 20.21 -7.92
CA ASN A 73 -15.83 20.88 -8.29
C ASN A 73 -17.06 19.96 -8.19
N ARG A 74 -16.90 18.63 -8.31
CA ARG A 74 -18.03 17.68 -8.16
C ARG A 74 -18.50 17.50 -6.72
N ILE A 75 -17.66 17.81 -5.74
CA ILE A 75 -18.03 17.73 -4.31
C ILE A 75 -18.48 19.07 -3.73
N ALA A 76 -18.40 20.15 -4.53
CA ALA A 76 -19.02 21.43 -4.18
C ALA A 76 -20.53 21.24 -3.91
N PRO A 77 -21.13 21.97 -2.95
CA PRO A 77 -22.50 21.72 -2.49
C PRO A 77 -23.55 21.60 -3.61
N ASP A 78 -23.55 22.54 -4.56
CA ASP A 78 -24.53 22.57 -5.66
C ASP A 78 -24.37 21.39 -6.62
N ALA A 79 -23.12 21.11 -7.01
CA ALA A 79 -22.80 20.00 -7.90
C ALA A 79 -23.09 18.64 -7.24
N TRP A 80 -22.78 18.52 -5.95
CA TRP A 80 -23.00 17.30 -5.18
C TRP A 80 -24.48 16.93 -5.07
N ARG A 81 -25.35 17.92 -4.85
CA ARG A 81 -26.80 17.72 -4.78
C ARG A 81 -27.36 17.09 -6.05
N LEU A 82 -26.83 17.52 -7.21
CA LEU A 82 -27.22 17.02 -8.53
C LEU A 82 -26.53 15.71 -8.92
N LEU A 83 -25.50 15.28 -8.17
CA LEU A 83 -24.74 14.09 -8.49
C LEU A 83 -25.50 12.82 -8.08
N PRO A 84 -25.75 11.86 -9.01
CA PRO A 84 -26.44 10.61 -8.68
C PRO A 84 -25.70 9.79 -7.61
N PRO A 85 -26.41 9.07 -6.72
CA PRO A 85 -25.81 8.31 -5.61
C PRO A 85 -24.66 7.36 -6.02
N LEU A 86 -24.79 6.65 -7.15
CA LEU A 86 -23.74 5.76 -7.66
C LEU A 86 -22.47 6.50 -8.10
N ARG A 87 -22.60 7.75 -8.58
CA ARG A 87 -21.46 8.59 -8.96
C ARG A 87 -20.81 9.22 -7.73
N ARG A 88 -21.62 9.49 -6.70
CA ARG A 88 -21.32 9.51 -5.26
C ARG A 88 -19.94 8.99 -4.84
N GLY A 89 -19.99 7.71 -4.47
CA GLY A 89 -18.84 6.95 -4.00
C GLY A 89 -17.73 6.82 -5.04
N ARG A 90 -18.04 6.81 -6.36
CA ARG A 90 -16.99 6.78 -7.40
C ARG A 90 -16.16 8.06 -7.39
N THR A 91 -16.78 9.24 -7.27
CA THR A 91 -16.08 10.52 -7.17
C THR A 91 -15.20 10.55 -5.92
N VAL A 92 -15.76 10.17 -4.77
CA VAL A 92 -15.02 10.10 -3.50
C VAL A 92 -13.83 9.13 -3.58
N TRP A 93 -14.03 7.95 -4.17
CA TRP A 93 -12.96 6.99 -4.41
C TRP A 93 -11.84 7.59 -5.27
N ARG A 94 -12.19 8.35 -6.31
CA ARG A 94 -11.19 9.03 -7.15
C ARG A 94 -10.41 10.12 -6.41
N LEU A 95 -11.05 10.85 -5.49
CA LEU A 95 -10.37 11.85 -4.65
C LEU A 95 -9.29 11.19 -3.78
N GLY A 96 -9.62 10.07 -3.13
CA GLY A 96 -8.65 9.30 -2.32
C GLY A 96 -7.55 8.65 -3.15
N GLU A 97 -7.87 8.15 -4.36
CA GLU A 97 -6.85 7.61 -5.26
C GLU A 97 -5.79 8.64 -5.66
N ARG A 98 -6.18 9.92 -5.68
CA ARG A 98 -5.35 11.06 -6.05
C ARG A 98 -4.83 11.85 -4.84
N ARG A 99 -5.11 11.36 -3.62
CA ARG A 99 -4.67 11.94 -2.34
C ARG A 99 -4.94 13.45 -2.23
N LEU A 100 -6.12 13.89 -2.67
CA LEU A 100 -6.47 15.31 -2.67
C LEU A 100 -6.88 15.79 -1.27
N ALA A 101 -5.88 16.16 -0.45
CA ALA A 101 -6.08 16.65 0.92
C ALA A 101 -7.07 17.83 1.00
N GLN A 102 -7.06 18.73 0.01
CA GLN A 102 -8.03 19.83 -0.08
C GLN A 102 -9.51 19.41 -0.16
N ALA A 103 -9.81 18.14 -0.48
CA ALA A 103 -11.18 17.63 -0.43
C ALA A 103 -11.63 17.27 0.98
N VAL A 104 -10.71 17.04 1.91
CA VAL A 104 -10.97 16.42 3.22
C VAL A 104 -12.01 17.20 4.05
N PRO A 105 -11.95 18.54 4.20
CA PRO A 105 -12.98 19.27 4.95
C PRO A 105 -14.38 18.99 4.43
N ARG A 106 -14.55 19.01 3.10
CA ARG A 106 -15.83 18.72 2.47
C ARG A 106 -16.23 17.24 2.59
N LEU A 107 -15.27 16.31 2.59
CA LEU A 107 -15.55 14.90 2.81
C LEU A 107 -16.03 14.62 4.24
N VAL A 108 -15.49 15.33 5.24
CA VAL A 108 -15.95 15.24 6.64
C VAL A 108 -17.40 15.72 6.76
N GLU A 109 -17.77 16.83 6.12
CA GLU A 109 -19.15 17.32 6.09
C GLU A 109 -20.15 16.35 5.44
N LEU A 110 -19.66 15.42 4.61
CA LEU A 110 -20.49 14.47 3.86
C LEU A 110 -20.67 13.13 4.58
N ILE A 111 -19.99 12.90 5.70
CA ILE A 111 -20.16 11.70 6.53
C ILE A 111 -21.63 11.56 6.92
N GLU A 112 -22.19 10.36 6.72
CA GLU A 112 -23.56 9.96 7.03
C GLU A 112 -24.66 10.74 6.31
N THR A 113 -24.32 11.44 5.23
CA THR A 113 -25.31 12.11 4.35
C THR A 113 -25.90 11.17 3.30
N GLY A 114 -25.46 9.90 3.26
CA GLY A 114 -25.87 8.91 2.27
C GLY A 114 -25.97 7.50 2.84
N ASP A 115 -25.60 6.50 2.04
CA ASP A 115 -25.58 5.10 2.48
C ASP A 115 -24.23 4.71 3.10
N ALA A 116 -24.18 3.56 3.77
CA ALA A 116 -22.95 3.03 4.37
C ALA A 116 -21.82 2.83 3.34
N MET A 117 -22.15 2.66 2.05
CA MET A 117 -21.14 2.55 0.99
C MET A 117 -20.47 3.90 0.72
N LEU A 118 -21.22 5.00 0.76
CA LEU A 118 -20.66 6.34 0.68
C LEU A 118 -19.73 6.60 1.87
N ASP A 119 -20.14 6.29 3.10
CA ASP A 119 -19.30 6.47 4.30
C ASP A 119 -18.02 5.62 4.24
N TYR A 120 -18.13 4.39 3.74
CA TYR A 120 -16.97 3.55 3.46
C TYR A 120 -16.01 4.22 2.48
N CYS A 121 -16.53 4.81 1.39
CA CYS A 121 -15.70 5.51 0.41
C CYS A 121 -15.07 6.79 0.99
N ILE A 122 -15.81 7.53 1.82
CA ILE A 122 -15.36 8.76 2.47
C ILE A 122 -14.21 8.45 3.42
N ALA A 123 -14.40 7.51 4.34
CA ALA A 123 -13.35 7.09 5.28
C ALA A 123 -12.10 6.57 4.56
N TRP A 124 -12.29 5.74 3.52
CA TRP A 124 -11.17 5.28 2.68
C TRP A 124 -10.41 6.44 2.04
N ALA A 125 -11.13 7.43 1.49
CA ALA A 125 -10.52 8.57 0.83
C ALA A 125 -9.82 9.51 1.81
N ILE A 126 -10.41 9.77 2.98
CA ILE A 126 -9.81 10.61 4.03
C ILE A 126 -8.48 10.02 4.50
N GLY A 127 -8.44 8.72 4.86
CA GLY A 127 -7.21 8.08 5.29
C GLY A 127 -6.11 8.09 4.21
N ARG A 128 -6.50 7.96 2.93
CA ARG A 128 -5.59 8.09 1.78
C ARG A 128 -5.06 9.50 1.56
N CYS A 129 -5.86 10.52 1.84
CA CYS A 129 -5.47 11.91 1.70
C CYS A 129 -4.47 12.36 2.78
N GLY A 130 -4.45 11.69 3.94
CA GLY A 130 -3.43 11.93 4.97
C GLY A 130 -3.57 13.25 5.72
N ASP A 131 -4.71 13.94 5.64
CA ASP A 131 -4.95 15.20 6.34
C ASP A 131 -5.36 14.93 7.80
N ALA A 132 -4.48 15.29 8.73
CA ALA A 132 -4.68 15.11 10.17
C ALA A 132 -5.92 15.84 10.73
N GLY A 133 -6.42 16.87 10.03
CA GLY A 133 -7.63 17.60 10.42
C GLY A 133 -8.89 16.73 10.50
N ALA A 134 -8.90 15.56 9.85
CA ALA A 134 -10.02 14.61 9.90
C ALA A 134 -9.87 13.50 10.95
N PHE A 135 -8.81 13.54 11.78
CA PHE A 135 -8.53 12.52 12.78
C PHE A 135 -9.73 12.23 13.69
N GLU A 136 -10.27 13.24 14.37
CA GLU A 136 -11.38 13.07 15.31
C GLU A 136 -12.65 12.54 14.62
N ALA A 137 -12.97 13.04 13.42
CA ALA A 137 -14.11 12.56 12.63
C ALA A 137 -13.97 11.06 12.28
N MET A 138 -12.76 10.58 12.00
CA MET A 138 -12.51 9.15 11.75
C MET A 138 -12.58 8.31 13.02
N VAL A 139 -12.10 8.82 14.16
CA VAL A 139 -12.27 8.15 15.46
C VAL A 139 -13.74 8.00 15.79
N GLU A 140 -14.54 9.07 15.69
CA GLU A 140 -15.97 9.05 15.95
C GLU A 140 -16.71 8.07 15.03
N LEU A 141 -16.47 8.16 13.71
CA LEU A 141 -17.08 7.26 12.73
C LEU A 141 -16.71 5.80 13.00
N SER A 142 -15.47 5.52 13.42
CA SER A 142 -15.04 4.16 13.76
C SER A 142 -15.77 3.57 14.97
N ARG A 143 -16.30 4.41 15.87
CA ARG A 143 -17.01 3.97 17.08
C ARG A 143 -18.52 3.86 16.88
N ARG A 144 -19.12 4.78 16.12
CA ARG A 144 -20.58 4.93 16.02
C ARG A 144 -21.20 4.29 14.78
N ALA A 145 -20.41 4.00 13.74
CA ALA A 145 -20.94 3.37 12.53
C ALA A 145 -21.51 1.98 12.80
N THR A 146 -22.64 1.66 12.16
CA THR A 146 -23.33 0.37 12.32
C THR A 146 -22.85 -0.71 11.35
N ASP A 147 -22.39 -0.35 10.14
CA ASP A 147 -21.81 -1.32 9.19
C ASP A 147 -20.36 -1.65 9.60
N PRO A 148 -20.02 -2.92 9.92
CA PRO A 148 -18.67 -3.30 10.34
C PRO A 148 -17.56 -2.98 9.33
N LYS A 149 -17.89 -2.83 8.04
CA LYS A 149 -16.91 -2.40 7.02
C LYS A 149 -16.59 -0.93 7.17
N VAL A 150 -17.57 -0.09 7.50
CA VAL A 150 -17.39 1.35 7.74
C VAL A 150 -16.58 1.55 9.02
N THR A 151 -16.96 0.89 10.12
CA THR A 151 -16.21 0.86 11.38
C THR A 151 -14.72 0.57 11.13
N ARG A 152 -14.42 -0.50 10.39
CA ARG A 152 -13.04 -0.91 10.11
C ARG A 152 -12.27 0.08 9.24
N ILE A 153 -12.86 0.56 8.15
CA ILE A 153 -12.12 1.49 7.27
C ILE A 153 -11.93 2.86 7.93
N ALA A 154 -12.90 3.32 8.72
CA ALA A 154 -12.77 4.53 9.54
C ALA A 154 -11.70 4.35 10.62
N ARG A 155 -11.62 3.16 11.25
CA ARG A 155 -10.54 2.81 12.17
C ARG A 155 -9.17 2.89 11.50
N TRP A 156 -9.01 2.31 10.30
CA TRP A 156 -7.75 2.40 9.55
C TRP A 156 -7.41 3.84 9.15
N ALA A 157 -8.40 4.63 8.74
CA ALA A 157 -8.21 6.05 8.47
C ALA A 157 -7.77 6.82 9.73
N ALA A 158 -8.39 6.56 10.88
CA ALA A 158 -8.00 7.17 12.15
C ALA A 158 -6.56 6.81 12.53
N LEU A 159 -6.16 5.53 12.39
CA LEU A 159 -4.81 5.06 12.69
C LEU A 159 -3.75 5.65 11.75
N ALA A 160 -4.06 5.78 10.46
CA ALA A 160 -3.17 6.44 9.50
C ALA A 160 -2.98 7.94 9.83
N LEU A 161 -3.99 8.57 10.42
CA LEU A 161 -3.99 9.96 10.86
C LEU A 161 -3.61 10.13 12.34
N TRP A 162 -3.21 9.05 13.02
CA TRP A 162 -3.00 9.08 14.46
C TRP A 162 -1.82 9.98 14.83
N PRO A 163 -1.98 10.92 15.78
CA PRO A 163 -0.92 11.82 16.18
C PRO A 163 0.29 11.07 16.73
N ALA A 164 1.49 11.46 16.29
CA ALA A 164 2.74 10.73 16.53
C ALA A 164 2.98 10.46 18.02
N GLU A 165 2.75 11.47 18.87
CA GLU A 165 2.90 11.42 20.31
C GLU A 165 1.92 10.49 21.03
N ARG A 166 0.82 10.10 20.36
CA ARG A 166 -0.22 9.20 20.88
C ARG A 166 -0.16 7.79 20.31
N ARG A 167 0.76 7.50 19.39
CA ARG A 167 0.80 6.19 18.68
C ARG A 167 1.24 5.05 19.58
N ALA A 168 2.26 5.27 20.41
CA ALA A 168 2.77 4.22 21.31
C ALA A 168 1.69 3.74 22.29
N ALA A 169 0.99 4.67 22.95
CA ALA A 169 -0.10 4.34 23.86
C ALA A 169 -1.26 3.59 23.16
N GLU A 170 -1.59 3.96 21.92
CA GLU A 170 -2.62 3.24 21.17
C GLU A 170 -2.16 1.84 20.71
N ALA A 171 -0.88 1.68 20.38
CA ALA A 171 -0.29 0.38 20.07
C ALA A 171 -0.32 -0.56 21.28
N GLU A 172 0.06 -0.06 22.46
CA GLU A 172 -0.06 -0.79 23.74
C GLU A 172 -1.50 -1.24 23.98
N ARG A 173 -2.48 -0.34 23.79
CA ARG A 173 -3.91 -0.67 23.95
C ARG A 173 -4.37 -1.80 23.01
N ILE A 174 -3.88 -1.86 21.77
CA ILE A 174 -4.20 -2.95 20.84
C ILE A 174 -3.61 -4.28 21.35
N VAL A 175 -2.39 -4.25 21.87
CA VAL A 175 -1.66 -5.43 22.36
C VAL A 175 -2.20 -5.93 23.71
N ASP A 176 -2.78 -5.05 24.52
CA ASP A 176 -3.45 -5.41 25.78
C ASP A 176 -4.67 -6.33 25.57
N ASP A 177 -5.28 -6.31 24.39
CA ASP A 177 -6.37 -7.22 24.02
C ASP A 177 -5.85 -8.61 23.57
N TRP A 178 -4.53 -8.79 23.42
CA TRP A 178 -3.95 -10.06 22.95
C TRP A 178 -3.87 -11.12 24.06
N PRO A 179 -3.96 -12.42 23.69
CA PRO A 179 -3.62 -13.53 24.57
C PRO A 179 -2.24 -13.34 25.23
N GLY A 180 -2.12 -13.70 26.51
CA GLY A 180 -0.90 -13.44 27.29
C GLY A 180 0.38 -14.05 26.71
N SER A 181 0.28 -15.13 25.92
CA SER A 181 1.43 -15.70 25.23
C SER A 181 1.94 -14.80 24.07
N LEU A 182 1.02 -14.28 23.25
CA LEU A 182 1.34 -13.36 22.17
C LEU A 182 1.77 -11.98 22.70
N ARG A 183 1.14 -11.50 23.78
CA ARG A 183 1.53 -10.26 24.44
C ARG A 183 2.98 -10.31 24.93
N ARG A 184 3.37 -11.38 25.62
CA ARG A 184 4.76 -11.57 26.09
C ARG A 184 5.74 -11.62 24.92
N ALA A 185 5.42 -12.35 23.87
CA ALA A 185 6.25 -12.42 22.67
C ALA A 185 6.42 -11.05 22.01
N TRP A 186 5.36 -10.23 21.96
CA TRP A 186 5.42 -8.86 21.46
C TRP A 186 6.30 -7.95 22.32
N THR A 187 6.18 -8.01 23.65
CA THR A 187 7.03 -7.25 24.58
C THR A 187 8.50 -7.64 24.45
N GLU A 188 8.80 -8.93 24.34
CA GLU A 188 10.16 -9.43 24.13
C GLU A 188 10.72 -8.99 22.77
N ALA A 189 9.93 -9.11 21.70
CA ALA A 189 10.33 -8.73 20.35
C ALA A 189 10.67 -7.23 20.21
N GLN A 190 10.03 -6.36 20.99
CA GLN A 190 10.27 -4.91 20.94
C GLN A 190 11.65 -4.47 21.48
N VAL A 191 12.28 -5.27 22.34
CA VAL A 191 13.62 -4.98 22.88
C VAL A 191 14.74 -5.67 22.12
N MET A 192 14.40 -6.49 21.12
CA MET A 192 15.32 -7.19 20.24
C MET A 192 15.59 -6.37 18.97
N PRO A 193 16.66 -6.68 18.21
CA PRO A 193 16.76 -6.22 16.82
C PRO A 193 15.49 -6.62 16.04
N VAL A 194 14.97 -5.71 15.22
CA VAL A 194 13.64 -5.87 14.58
C VAL A 194 13.52 -7.19 13.80
N ALA A 195 14.60 -7.63 13.13
CA ALA A 195 14.63 -8.90 12.41
C ALA A 195 14.44 -10.12 13.34
N ASP A 196 15.11 -10.12 14.49
CA ASP A 196 15.03 -11.20 15.48
C ASP A 196 13.66 -11.19 16.18
N GLY A 197 13.15 -10.00 16.51
CA GLY A 197 11.82 -9.83 17.05
C GLY A 197 10.73 -10.31 16.08
N ALA A 198 10.85 -9.98 14.79
CA ALA A 198 9.93 -10.48 13.76
C ALA A 198 10.00 -12.00 13.61
N ALA A 199 11.21 -12.59 13.69
CA ALA A 199 11.38 -14.04 13.68
C ALA A 199 10.72 -14.73 14.88
N LEU A 200 10.86 -14.16 16.09
CA LEU A 200 10.18 -14.64 17.30
C LEU A 200 8.66 -14.61 17.14
N LEU A 201 8.12 -13.50 16.63
CA LEU A 201 6.69 -13.40 16.35
C LEU A 201 6.26 -14.47 15.33
N ARG A 202 6.98 -14.62 14.21
CA ARG A 202 6.70 -15.63 13.19
C ARG A 202 6.64 -17.05 13.77
N GLU A 203 7.55 -17.42 14.67
CA GLU A 203 7.52 -18.72 15.36
C GLU A 203 6.24 -18.88 16.21
N ARG A 204 5.91 -17.89 17.03
CA ARG A 204 4.72 -17.90 17.90
C ARG A 204 3.42 -17.91 17.10
N LEU A 205 3.45 -17.39 15.88
CA LEU A 205 2.29 -17.35 15.00
C LEU A 205 2.10 -18.64 14.20
N ALA A 206 3.14 -19.44 14.02
CA ALA A 206 3.01 -20.74 13.38
C ALA A 206 2.24 -21.76 14.25
N ASP A 207 2.16 -21.55 15.56
CA ASP A 207 1.46 -22.43 16.49
C ASP A 207 0.11 -21.83 16.96
N PRO A 208 -1.04 -22.39 16.51
CA PRO A 208 -2.37 -21.96 16.91
C PRO A 208 -2.63 -22.03 18.42
N ALA A 209 -1.87 -22.82 19.19
CA ALA A 209 -2.03 -22.91 20.64
C ALA A 209 -1.82 -21.54 21.33
N HIS A 210 -1.02 -20.66 20.73
CA HIS A 210 -0.79 -19.31 21.24
C HIS A 210 -1.99 -18.36 21.07
N TRP A 211 -2.91 -18.69 20.16
CA TRP A 211 -3.94 -17.75 19.69
C TRP A 211 -5.19 -17.79 20.57
N GLN A 212 -5.39 -18.88 21.31
CA GLN A 212 -6.51 -19.05 22.25
C GLN A 212 -7.85 -18.70 21.59
N SER A 213 -8.53 -17.64 22.05
CA SER A 213 -9.81 -17.16 21.50
C SER A 213 -9.67 -16.14 20.37
N LEU A 214 -8.45 -15.66 20.08
CA LEU A 214 -8.21 -14.64 19.07
C LEU A 214 -8.27 -15.25 17.66
N ALA A 215 -9.30 -14.90 16.91
CA ALA A 215 -9.45 -15.38 15.55
C ALA A 215 -8.34 -14.84 14.64
N HIS A 216 -7.85 -15.69 13.74
CA HIS A 216 -6.79 -15.33 12.78
C HIS A 216 -7.05 -14.00 12.04
N THR A 217 -8.31 -13.80 11.64
CA THR A 217 -8.72 -12.62 10.88
C THR A 217 -8.64 -11.33 11.70
N ASP A 218 -8.87 -11.42 13.02
CA ASP A 218 -8.84 -10.25 13.90
C ASP A 218 -7.41 -9.96 14.33
N TRP A 219 -6.61 -11.00 14.56
CA TRP A 219 -5.17 -10.84 14.82
C TRP A 219 -4.43 -10.20 13.63
N THR A 220 -4.61 -10.73 12.41
CA THR A 220 -4.01 -10.13 11.19
C THR A 220 -4.44 -8.68 10.99
N GLN A 221 -5.69 -8.35 11.33
CA GLN A 221 -6.16 -6.98 11.31
C GLN A 221 -5.44 -6.12 12.36
N GLN A 222 -5.31 -6.58 13.61
CA GLN A 222 -4.62 -5.85 14.67
C GLN A 222 -3.13 -5.63 14.34
N LEU A 223 -2.46 -6.60 13.72
CA LEU A 223 -1.08 -6.44 13.26
C LEU A 223 -0.96 -5.37 12.17
N PHE A 224 -1.90 -5.34 11.22
CA PHE A 224 -1.97 -4.25 10.23
C PHE A 224 -2.25 -2.89 10.89
N GLU A 225 -3.11 -2.85 11.92
CA GLU A 225 -3.37 -1.63 12.70
C GLU A 225 -2.10 -1.13 13.43
N LEU A 226 -1.29 -2.03 13.99
CA LEU A 226 0.02 -1.69 14.57
C LEU A 226 0.99 -1.17 13.50
N ALA A 227 1.03 -1.80 12.32
CA ALA A 227 1.89 -1.34 11.22
C ALA A 227 1.52 0.07 10.73
N LEU A 228 0.22 0.43 10.74
CA LEU A 228 -0.21 1.81 10.47
C LEU A 228 0.32 2.81 11.50
N LEU A 229 0.39 2.41 12.78
CA LEU A 229 0.92 3.25 13.86
C LEU A 229 2.46 3.39 13.78
N GLU A 230 3.18 2.31 13.49
CA GLU A 230 4.63 2.34 13.25
C GLU A 230 4.98 3.25 12.05
N GLY A 231 4.08 3.33 11.07
CA GLY A 231 4.30 4.03 9.81
C GLY A 231 4.79 3.08 8.74
N LEU A 232 4.40 3.36 7.49
CA LEU A 232 4.63 2.50 6.33
C LEU A 232 5.48 3.20 5.26
N ASP A 233 6.30 4.17 5.69
CA ASP A 233 7.25 4.81 4.79
C ASP A 233 8.39 3.84 4.48
N GLU A 234 8.42 3.30 3.26
CA GLU A 234 9.44 2.32 2.87
C GLU A 234 10.87 2.91 2.84
N ASP A 235 11.05 4.24 2.93
CA ASP A 235 12.38 4.84 3.09
C ASP A 235 12.90 4.73 4.52
N GLN A 236 12.02 4.44 5.48
CA GLN A 236 12.38 4.22 6.86
C GLN A 236 12.53 2.72 7.13
N PRO A 237 13.39 2.33 8.09
CA PRO A 237 13.45 0.94 8.53
C PRO A 237 12.06 0.46 8.92
N ALA A 238 11.64 -0.68 8.35
CA ALA A 238 10.33 -1.25 8.65
C ALA A 238 10.23 -1.56 10.16
N GLY A 239 9.11 -1.16 10.76
CA GLY A 239 8.80 -1.51 12.14
C GLY A 239 8.53 -3.01 12.32
N LEU A 240 8.43 -3.42 13.59
CA LEU A 240 8.25 -4.81 13.98
C LEU A 240 6.94 -5.39 13.45
N ALA A 241 5.82 -4.67 13.59
CA ALA A 241 4.53 -5.10 13.07
C ALA A 241 4.55 -5.19 11.54
N HIS A 242 5.17 -4.23 10.87
CA HIS A 242 5.26 -4.22 9.41
C HIS A 242 6.04 -5.43 8.87
N LEU A 243 7.20 -5.76 9.46
CA LEU A 243 7.95 -6.96 9.08
C LEU A 243 7.19 -8.26 9.38
N ALA A 244 6.61 -8.37 10.57
CA ALA A 244 5.81 -9.54 10.94
C ALA A 244 4.60 -9.72 10.00
N LEU A 245 3.99 -8.61 9.55
CA LEU A 245 2.88 -8.63 8.61
C LEU A 245 3.28 -9.19 7.24
N HIS A 246 4.47 -8.83 6.74
CA HIS A 246 5.02 -9.39 5.51
C HIS A 246 5.23 -10.91 5.60
N ASP A 247 5.79 -11.39 6.73
CA ASP A 247 5.98 -12.82 6.97
C ASP A 247 4.66 -13.59 7.01
N VAL A 248 3.65 -13.01 7.66
CA VAL A 248 2.29 -13.60 7.71
C VAL A 248 1.68 -13.66 6.32
N ALA A 249 1.77 -12.55 5.57
CA ALA A 249 1.22 -12.47 4.24
C ALA A 249 1.87 -13.47 3.28
N GLN A 250 3.15 -13.82 3.47
CA GLN A 250 3.81 -14.89 2.71
C GLN A 250 3.11 -16.22 2.91
N GLN A 251 2.68 -16.54 4.12
CA GLN A 251 2.07 -17.83 4.45
C GLN A 251 0.54 -17.86 4.22
N LEU A 252 -0.06 -16.68 4.01
CA LEU A 252 -1.51 -16.54 3.95
C LEU A 252 -2.09 -16.91 2.58
N SER A 253 -2.64 -18.11 2.46
CA SER A 253 -3.36 -18.54 1.26
C SER A 253 -4.77 -17.90 1.16
N PRO A 254 -5.23 -17.42 -0.01
CA PRO A 254 -6.63 -17.03 -0.23
C PRO A 254 -7.63 -18.21 -0.30
N ALA A 255 -7.58 -19.12 0.67
CA ALA A 255 -8.43 -20.31 0.79
C ALA A 255 -9.50 -20.20 1.90
N ALA A 256 -10.34 -21.22 2.04
CA ALA A 256 -11.30 -21.30 3.14
C ALA A 256 -10.59 -21.26 4.50
N GLY A 257 -11.20 -20.64 5.51
CA GLY A 257 -10.58 -20.37 6.82
C GLY A 257 -9.71 -19.11 6.87
N SER A 258 -8.92 -18.81 5.84
CA SER A 258 -7.98 -17.66 5.82
C SER A 258 -8.40 -16.52 4.90
N PHE A 259 -9.32 -16.74 3.95
CA PHE A 259 -9.67 -15.76 2.92
C PHE A 259 -10.19 -14.42 3.46
N ARG A 260 -10.86 -14.42 4.63
CA ARG A 260 -11.31 -13.17 5.27
C ARG A 260 -10.12 -12.33 5.73
N ALA A 261 -9.15 -12.96 6.39
CA ALA A 261 -7.88 -12.33 6.79
C ALA A 261 -7.14 -11.79 5.56
N TRP A 262 -6.95 -12.66 4.56
CA TRP A 262 -6.27 -12.30 3.31
C TRP A 262 -6.94 -11.10 2.63
N ARG A 263 -8.27 -11.10 2.51
CA ARG A 263 -9.02 -10.03 1.85
C ARG A 263 -8.97 -8.73 2.64
N ARG A 264 -8.94 -8.78 3.97
CA ARG A 264 -8.75 -7.60 4.82
C ARG A 264 -7.36 -7.03 4.57
N LEU A 265 -6.31 -7.84 4.64
CA LEU A 265 -4.94 -7.39 4.37
C LEU A 265 -4.76 -6.84 2.96
N TYR A 266 -5.28 -7.51 1.92
CA TYR A 266 -5.19 -7.04 0.55
C TYR A 266 -5.81 -5.64 0.39
N LYS A 267 -6.98 -5.42 1.00
CA LYS A 267 -7.63 -4.10 0.99
C LYS A 267 -6.91 -3.07 1.85
N GLY A 268 -6.33 -3.52 2.97
CA GLY A 268 -5.53 -2.71 3.88
C GLY A 268 -4.26 -2.20 3.20
N ALA A 269 -3.50 -3.09 2.54
CA ALA A 269 -2.31 -2.75 1.78
C ALA A 269 -2.61 -1.73 0.66
N GLU A 270 -3.68 -1.94 -0.11
CA GLU A 270 -4.13 -0.97 -1.13
C GLU A 270 -4.53 0.38 -0.50
N PHE A 271 -5.18 0.36 0.66
CA PHE A 271 -5.53 1.57 1.40
C PHE A 271 -4.28 2.31 1.91
N ALA A 272 -3.35 1.60 2.54
CA ALA A 272 -2.12 2.19 3.06
C ALA A 272 -1.20 2.71 1.93
N GLY A 273 -1.28 2.12 0.75
CA GLY A 273 -0.24 2.29 -0.27
C GLY A 273 1.02 1.48 0.05
N ASP A 274 0.88 0.42 0.86
CA ASP A 274 1.92 -0.58 1.07
C ASP A 274 1.92 -1.52 -0.14
N TYR A 275 2.65 -1.10 -1.17
CA TYR A 275 2.62 -1.74 -2.47
C TYR A 275 3.48 -3.00 -2.53
N ARG A 276 4.48 -3.14 -1.65
CA ARG A 276 5.22 -4.38 -1.48
C ARG A 276 4.30 -5.47 -0.92
N LEU A 277 3.53 -5.18 0.13
CA LEU A 277 2.58 -6.14 0.70
C LEU A 277 1.46 -6.45 -0.29
N LEU A 278 0.95 -5.44 -1.00
CA LEU A 278 -0.07 -5.62 -2.02
C LEU A 278 0.41 -6.53 -3.16
N GLY A 279 1.65 -6.36 -3.63
CA GLY A 279 2.27 -7.20 -4.65
C GLY A 279 2.42 -8.65 -4.20
N LEU A 280 2.87 -8.86 -2.97
CA LEU A 280 3.00 -10.18 -2.36
C LEU A 280 1.66 -10.92 -2.24
N LEU A 281 0.62 -10.22 -1.76
CA LEU A 281 -0.73 -10.77 -1.70
C LEU A 281 -1.26 -11.04 -3.11
N ASN A 282 -0.97 -10.15 -4.08
CA ASN A 282 -1.38 -10.35 -5.47
C ASN A 282 -0.80 -11.64 -6.06
N GLN A 283 0.47 -11.95 -5.81
CA GLN A 283 1.06 -13.19 -6.33
C GLN A 283 0.31 -14.43 -5.84
N ARG A 284 -0.13 -14.45 -4.58
CA ARG A 284 -0.94 -15.55 -4.04
C ARG A 284 -2.27 -15.72 -4.76
N ILE A 285 -2.90 -14.63 -5.22
CA ILE A 285 -4.14 -14.74 -5.98
C ILE A 285 -3.91 -15.14 -7.44
N GLU A 286 -2.77 -14.76 -8.01
CA GLU A 286 -2.41 -15.09 -9.37
C GLU A 286 -2.09 -16.60 -9.53
N THR A 287 -1.42 -17.21 -8.56
CA THR A 287 -1.05 -18.64 -8.55
C THR A 287 -2.15 -19.58 -8.05
N GLN A 288 -3.09 -19.09 -7.23
CA GLN A 288 -4.15 -19.92 -6.66
C GLN A 288 -5.38 -20.02 -7.58
N ARG A 289 -5.96 -21.23 -7.67
CA ARG A 289 -7.23 -21.46 -8.38
C ARG A 289 -8.42 -20.99 -7.54
N ALA A 290 -9.46 -20.52 -8.21
CA ALA A 290 -10.74 -20.22 -7.56
C ALA A 290 -11.34 -21.47 -6.91
N GLY A 291 -11.89 -21.31 -5.70
CA GLY A 291 -12.45 -22.42 -4.93
C GLY A 291 -13.78 -22.94 -5.46
N PHE A 292 -14.57 -22.09 -6.13
CA PHE A 292 -15.84 -22.47 -6.74
C PHE A 292 -16.29 -21.48 -7.83
N ARG A 293 -17.25 -21.91 -8.68
CA ARG A 293 -17.85 -21.06 -9.72
C ARG A 293 -18.91 -20.14 -9.12
N GLY A 294 -18.71 -18.82 -9.21
CA GLY A 294 -19.63 -17.80 -8.68
C GLY A 294 -20.88 -17.51 -9.53
N THR A 295 -21.16 -18.31 -10.56
CA THR A 295 -22.39 -18.22 -11.39
C THR A 295 -23.44 -19.26 -11.01
N SER A 296 -23.06 -20.27 -10.23
CA SER A 296 -23.96 -21.31 -9.74
C SER A 296 -24.58 -20.91 -8.41
N GLN A 297 -25.75 -21.45 -8.09
CA GLN A 297 -26.32 -21.43 -6.73
C GLN A 297 -25.62 -22.43 -5.80
N TRP A 298 -25.11 -23.52 -6.37
CA TRP A 298 -24.55 -24.67 -5.65
C TRP A 298 -23.05 -24.79 -5.89
N ALA A 299 -22.31 -25.17 -4.84
CA ALA A 299 -20.92 -25.58 -4.93
C ALA A 299 -20.77 -27.03 -4.44
N MET A 300 -19.88 -27.79 -5.06
CA MET A 300 -19.52 -29.12 -4.59
C MET A 300 -18.46 -28.99 -3.49
N LEU A 301 -18.74 -29.55 -2.31
CA LEU A 301 -17.83 -29.59 -1.18
C LEU A 301 -17.83 -31.00 -0.59
N ASN A 302 -16.66 -31.65 -0.56
CA ASN A 302 -16.49 -33.02 -0.03
C ASN A 302 -17.55 -34.02 -0.56
N GLY A 303 -17.82 -33.97 -1.87
CA GLY A 303 -18.80 -34.85 -2.53
C GLY A 303 -20.27 -34.52 -2.31
N ARG A 304 -20.60 -33.37 -1.69
CA ARG A 304 -21.98 -32.90 -1.50
C ARG A 304 -22.18 -31.50 -2.05
N TYR A 305 -23.36 -31.24 -2.60
CA TYR A 305 -23.75 -29.89 -2.99
C TYR A 305 -24.19 -29.08 -1.78
N VAL A 306 -23.63 -27.88 -1.64
CA VAL A 306 -24.00 -26.90 -0.62
C VAL A 306 -24.47 -25.61 -1.29
N ASP A 307 -25.45 -24.96 -0.69
CA ASP A 307 -25.94 -23.65 -1.15
C ASP A 307 -24.88 -22.59 -0.82
N ILE A 308 -24.38 -21.90 -1.86
CA ILE A 308 -23.29 -20.94 -1.73
C ILE A 308 -23.67 -19.77 -0.84
N ALA A 309 -24.90 -19.25 -0.97
CA ALA A 309 -25.34 -18.06 -0.24
C ALA A 309 -25.43 -18.34 1.26
N LYS A 310 -25.86 -19.56 1.64
CA LYS A 310 -25.94 -19.99 3.03
C LYS A 310 -24.59 -20.36 3.63
N GLU A 311 -23.67 -20.92 2.85
CA GLU A 311 -22.34 -21.32 3.35
C GLU A 311 -21.42 -20.11 3.56
N ILE A 312 -21.34 -19.17 2.61
CA ILE A 312 -20.32 -18.09 2.63
C ILE A 312 -20.47 -17.11 3.79
N VAL A 313 -21.68 -16.95 4.32
CA VAL A 313 -21.97 -16.07 5.46
C VAL A 313 -21.44 -16.64 6.77
N ARG A 314 -21.24 -17.97 6.86
CA ARG A 314 -20.79 -18.65 8.07
C ARG A 314 -19.38 -18.22 8.47
N PRO A 315 -19.10 -18.00 9.77
CA PRO A 315 -17.75 -17.69 10.25
C PRO A 315 -16.71 -18.75 9.85
N ASP A 316 -17.10 -20.02 9.89
CA ASP A 316 -16.34 -21.22 9.55
C ASP A 316 -16.59 -21.70 8.11
N SER A 317 -17.00 -20.80 7.21
CA SER A 317 -17.30 -21.13 5.81
C SER A 317 -16.17 -21.93 5.16
N ARG A 318 -16.53 -23.12 4.64
CA ARG A 318 -15.61 -23.98 3.89
C ARG A 318 -15.50 -23.59 2.42
N LEU A 319 -16.29 -22.60 1.99
CA LEU A 319 -16.16 -21.96 0.69
C LEU A 319 -15.47 -20.62 0.84
N ALA A 320 -14.51 -20.38 -0.05
CA ALA A 320 -13.86 -19.10 -0.23
C ALA A 320 -13.50 -18.89 -1.70
N LEU A 321 -13.18 -17.64 -2.04
CA LEU A 321 -12.63 -17.27 -3.34
C LEU A 321 -13.45 -17.81 -4.53
N SER A 322 -14.64 -17.24 -4.74
CA SER A 322 -15.40 -17.49 -5.96
C SER A 322 -14.60 -17.05 -7.20
N GLN A 323 -14.85 -17.68 -8.35
CA GLN A 323 -14.20 -17.29 -9.61
C GLN A 323 -14.38 -15.80 -9.94
N ARG A 324 -15.59 -15.24 -9.72
CA ARG A 324 -15.84 -13.81 -9.89
C ARG A 324 -14.98 -12.95 -8.97
N THR A 325 -14.81 -13.38 -7.73
CA THR A 325 -14.01 -12.65 -6.72
C THR A 325 -12.53 -12.72 -7.06
N HIS A 326 -12.05 -13.89 -7.50
CA HIS A 326 -10.70 -14.13 -7.99
C HIS A 326 -10.37 -13.20 -9.16
N ASP A 327 -11.15 -13.26 -10.23
CA ASP A 327 -10.94 -12.43 -11.43
C ASP A 327 -11.03 -10.93 -11.11
N TYR A 328 -11.94 -10.55 -10.20
CA TYR A 328 -12.09 -9.16 -9.77
C TYR A 328 -10.84 -8.62 -9.06
N LEU A 329 -10.27 -9.41 -8.13
CA LEU A 329 -9.11 -9.02 -7.33
C LEU A 329 -7.84 -8.98 -8.19
N ARG A 330 -7.62 -9.98 -9.05
CA ARG A 330 -6.52 -9.97 -10.04
C ARG A 330 -6.54 -8.68 -10.87
N ARG A 331 -7.67 -8.40 -11.53
CA ARG A 331 -7.84 -7.16 -12.32
C ARG A 331 -7.74 -5.89 -11.49
N ARG A 332 -7.96 -5.94 -10.17
CA ARG A 332 -7.93 -4.76 -9.30
C ARG A 332 -6.51 -4.26 -9.12
N THR A 333 -5.54 -5.13 -8.83
CA THR A 333 -4.12 -4.77 -8.73
C THR A 333 -3.63 -4.14 -10.04
N TRP A 334 -3.90 -4.78 -11.18
CA TRP A 334 -3.52 -4.27 -12.50
C TRP A 334 -4.17 -2.92 -12.83
N ARG A 335 -5.44 -2.72 -12.46
CA ARG A 335 -6.10 -1.42 -12.58
C ARG A 335 -5.45 -0.36 -11.70
N THR A 336 -5.01 -0.72 -10.50
CA THR A 336 -4.31 0.20 -9.58
C THR A 336 -2.93 0.56 -10.14
N LEU A 337 -2.14 -0.42 -10.59
CA LEU A 337 -0.84 -0.20 -11.25
C LEU A 337 -0.96 0.73 -12.46
N ARG A 338 -1.91 0.46 -13.37
CA ARG A 338 -2.16 1.33 -14.53
C ARG A 338 -2.56 2.75 -14.11
N ARG A 339 -3.36 2.90 -13.07
CA ARG A 339 -3.81 4.22 -12.60
C ARG A 339 -2.67 5.02 -11.98
N LEU A 340 -1.75 4.37 -11.29
CA LEU A 340 -0.52 5.00 -10.81
C LEU A 340 0.34 5.46 -11.99
N ALA A 341 0.59 4.57 -12.96
CA ALA A 341 1.38 4.88 -14.16
C ALA A 341 0.83 6.08 -14.96
N LEU A 342 -0.49 6.15 -15.16
CA LEU A 342 -1.13 7.21 -15.94
C LEU A 342 -1.11 8.59 -15.26
N ARG A 343 -0.75 8.68 -13.98
CA ARG A 343 -0.66 9.95 -13.25
C ARG A 343 0.72 10.60 -13.37
N GLY A 344 1.67 9.93 -14.03
CA GLY A 344 3.00 10.47 -14.32
C GLY A 344 3.82 10.68 -13.06
N ALA A 345 4.69 11.69 -13.08
CA ALA A 345 5.69 11.95 -12.04
C ALA A 345 5.15 12.02 -10.61
N ALA A 346 3.90 12.46 -10.40
CA ALA A 346 3.30 12.59 -9.08
C ALA A 346 3.13 11.24 -8.34
N ASP A 347 2.97 10.14 -9.08
CA ASP A 347 2.78 8.80 -8.51
C ASP A 347 3.78 7.78 -9.07
N GLU A 348 4.84 8.24 -9.74
CA GLU A 348 5.85 7.38 -10.34
C GLU A 348 6.50 6.47 -9.30
N ARG A 349 6.82 7.01 -8.13
CA ARG A 349 7.37 6.24 -7.01
C ARG A 349 6.45 5.09 -6.59
N ASP A 350 5.17 5.36 -6.43
CA ASP A 350 4.19 4.35 -6.03
C ASP A 350 3.90 3.33 -7.13
N TRP A 351 3.92 3.78 -8.38
CA TRP A 351 3.85 2.90 -9.54
C TRP A 351 5.04 1.93 -9.55
N LEU A 352 6.27 2.44 -9.39
CA LEU A 352 7.49 1.63 -9.32
C LEU A 352 7.44 0.65 -8.15
N ARG A 353 7.01 1.09 -6.97
CA ARG A 353 6.86 0.23 -5.79
C ARG A 353 5.87 -0.91 -6.02
N LEU A 354 4.72 -0.65 -6.63
CA LEU A 354 3.77 -1.71 -6.96
C LEU A 354 4.28 -2.63 -8.07
N ALA A 355 4.95 -2.09 -9.09
CA ALA A 355 5.56 -2.89 -10.14
C ALA A 355 6.61 -3.83 -9.54
N MET A 356 7.54 -3.30 -8.75
CA MET A 356 8.57 -4.06 -8.05
C MET A 356 7.97 -5.06 -7.06
N GLY A 357 6.97 -4.66 -6.27
CA GLY A 357 6.30 -5.55 -5.32
C GLY A 357 5.65 -6.76 -6.00
N VAL A 358 5.08 -6.59 -7.20
CA VAL A 358 4.54 -7.69 -8.00
C VAL A 358 5.67 -8.55 -8.58
N LEU A 359 6.69 -7.93 -9.17
CA LEU A 359 7.79 -8.66 -9.82
C LEU A 359 8.66 -9.45 -8.84
N LEU A 360 8.99 -8.86 -7.69
CA LEU A 360 9.79 -9.50 -6.63
C LEU A 360 9.01 -10.60 -5.89
N ALA A 361 7.68 -10.57 -5.95
CA ALA A 361 6.87 -11.64 -5.40
C ALA A 361 6.77 -12.85 -6.34
N ALA A 362 7.04 -12.68 -7.63
CA ALA A 362 7.04 -13.78 -8.58
C ALA A 362 8.28 -14.68 -8.39
N ASP A 363 8.08 -15.98 -8.52
CA ASP A 363 9.13 -17.00 -8.48
C ASP A 363 9.03 -17.83 -9.76
N ASP A 364 10.17 -18.08 -10.42
CA ASP A 364 10.24 -18.92 -11.63
C ASP A 364 9.81 -20.36 -11.33
N ALA A 365 9.87 -20.81 -10.07
CA ALA A 365 9.32 -22.10 -9.66
C ALA A 365 7.78 -22.17 -9.76
N ASP A 366 7.10 -21.03 -9.62
CA ASP A 366 5.65 -20.90 -9.75
C ASP A 366 5.24 -20.62 -11.22
N ALA A 367 6.21 -20.50 -12.14
CA ALA A 367 5.98 -20.22 -13.54
C ALA A 367 5.25 -21.40 -14.21
N ALA A 368 4.04 -21.14 -14.70
CA ALA A 368 3.30 -22.07 -15.53
C ALA A 368 3.72 -21.92 -17.01
N VAL A 369 3.21 -22.79 -17.86
CA VAL A 369 3.39 -22.62 -19.31
C VAL A 369 2.69 -21.32 -19.72
N ALA A 370 3.43 -20.42 -20.37
CA ALA A 370 2.92 -19.13 -20.84
C ALA A 370 1.58 -19.28 -21.55
N ALA A 371 0.54 -18.64 -20.99
CA ALA A 371 -0.82 -18.74 -21.49
C ALA A 371 -1.38 -17.35 -21.84
N ARG A 372 -1.98 -17.25 -23.02
CA ARG A 372 -2.70 -16.06 -23.45
C ARG A 372 -4.11 -16.11 -22.92
N HIS A 373 -4.47 -15.18 -22.04
CA HIS A 373 -5.84 -15.02 -21.59
C HIS A 373 -6.55 -13.94 -22.41
N GLU A 374 -7.69 -14.33 -22.99
CA GLU A 374 -8.61 -13.39 -23.64
C GLU A 374 -9.89 -13.26 -22.80
N ASP A 375 -10.22 -12.04 -22.36
CA ASP A 375 -11.40 -11.75 -21.55
C ASP A 375 -12.34 -10.86 -22.37
N ALA A 376 -13.35 -11.47 -22.98
CA ALA A 376 -14.40 -10.77 -23.72
C ALA A 376 -15.61 -10.57 -22.80
N GLY A 377 -15.92 -9.31 -22.46
CA GLY A 377 -17.07 -8.96 -21.61
C GLY A 377 -18.12 -8.16 -22.35
N TRP A 378 -19.40 -8.55 -22.27
CA TRP A 378 -20.50 -7.74 -22.80
C TRP A 378 -20.74 -6.49 -21.93
N ASN A 379 -20.60 -5.30 -22.50
CA ASN A 379 -20.95 -4.05 -21.82
C ASN A 379 -22.44 -3.76 -21.99
N ARG A 380 -23.21 -3.82 -20.90
CA ARG A 380 -24.66 -3.56 -20.92
C ARG A 380 -25.01 -2.09 -21.15
N GLU A 381 -24.17 -1.15 -20.75
CA GLU A 381 -24.41 0.29 -20.92
C GLU A 381 -24.16 0.71 -22.38
N THR A 382 -23.08 0.22 -22.99
CA THR A 382 -22.73 0.59 -24.37
C THR A 382 -23.29 -0.39 -25.41
N ARG A 383 -23.82 -1.55 -24.99
CA ARG A 383 -24.31 -2.63 -25.86
C ARG A 383 -23.27 -3.12 -26.87
N VAL A 384 -22.01 -3.13 -26.47
CA VAL A 384 -20.90 -3.64 -27.29
C VAL A 384 -20.11 -4.68 -26.50
N TRP A 385 -19.58 -5.68 -27.19
CA TRP A 385 -18.54 -6.52 -26.62
C TRP A 385 -17.32 -5.64 -26.34
N HIS A 386 -16.88 -5.61 -25.09
CA HIS A 386 -15.66 -4.95 -24.69
C HIS A 386 -14.47 -5.80 -25.16
N SER A 387 -14.06 -5.60 -26.42
CA SER A 387 -12.78 -6.06 -26.96
C SER A 387 -11.75 -4.93 -26.87
N GLY A 388 -11.71 -4.24 -25.72
CA GLY A 388 -10.73 -3.18 -25.53
C GLY A 388 -9.30 -3.74 -25.57
N PRO A 389 -8.25 -2.90 -25.62
CA PRO A 389 -6.86 -3.35 -25.51
C PRO A 389 -6.55 -4.14 -24.22
N TYR A 390 -7.52 -4.20 -23.30
CA TYR A 390 -7.59 -4.96 -22.06
C TYR A 390 -8.49 -6.20 -22.17
N SER A 391 -8.64 -6.78 -23.36
CA SER A 391 -9.28 -8.09 -23.56
C SER A 391 -8.25 -9.17 -23.82
N ARG A 392 -6.97 -8.79 -23.90
CA ARG A 392 -5.83 -9.65 -24.19
C ARG A 392 -4.70 -9.20 -23.29
N TRP A 393 -4.36 -10.00 -22.29
CA TRP A 393 -3.11 -9.82 -21.57
C TRP A 393 -2.39 -11.17 -21.53
N LEU A 394 -1.10 -11.09 -21.79
CA LEU A 394 -0.19 -12.22 -21.63
C LEU A 394 0.08 -12.31 -20.13
N VAL A 395 -0.37 -13.39 -19.50
CA VAL A 395 0.18 -13.77 -18.20
C VAL A 395 1.34 -14.69 -18.53
N VAL A 396 2.54 -14.12 -18.49
CA VAL A 396 3.74 -14.93 -18.27
C VAL A 396 3.87 -14.99 -16.77
N MET A 397 3.24 -15.99 -16.19
CA MET A 397 3.77 -16.59 -14.98
C MET A 397 4.09 -17.98 -15.41
#